data_AF-A0A819Q7T2-F1
#
_entry.id   AF-A0A819Q7T2-F1
#
_cell.length_a   1.000
_cell.length_b   1.000
_cell.length_c   1.000
_cell.angle_alpha   90.00
_cell.angle_beta   90.00
_cell.angle_gamma   90.00
#
_symmetry.space_group_name_H-M   'P 1'
#
loop_
_entity.id
_entity.type
_entity.pdbx_description
1 polymer ?
#
loop_
_entity_poly.entity_id
_entity_poly.type
_entity_poly.pdbx_seq_one_letter_code
_entity_poly.pdbx_strand_id
1 'polypeptide(L)'
;MQNAVEGAYAEAGARDLVVSGDGSWQKRGFSSHNGVAAVISSSDVPKVLDIERLSKRCTVCDGAKSIKQSDPSSTNSDPYHEWCSPAYCGFWKALEKGEEYDHTPHSLPKGVMKAIRHVFEELASHNGGGDILIKELEQISPPIQQESHDILFSEVEQAIQSLKKNKSPGLDGIQAELLQSGGESLTYEIHKLCNKI
;
A
#
# COMPACT_ATOMS: atom_id res chain seq x y z
N MET A 1 -3.92 13.00 32.93
CA MET A 1 -5.09 13.55 32.22
C MET A 1 -6.34 13.59 33.09
N GLN A 2 -6.62 12.57 33.92
CA GLN A 2 -7.75 12.61 34.88
C GLN A 2 -7.83 13.89 35.73
N ASN A 3 -6.72 14.35 36.32
CA ASN A 3 -6.70 15.61 37.08
C ASN A 3 -7.00 16.87 36.23
N ALA A 4 -6.70 16.84 34.93
CA ALA A 4 -6.99 17.95 34.03
C ALA A 4 -8.47 17.99 33.65
N VAL A 5 -9.10 16.83 33.49
CA VAL A 5 -10.55 16.69 33.26
C VAL A 5 -11.33 17.16 34.50
N GLU A 6 -10.94 16.74 35.70
CA GLU A 6 -11.57 17.19 36.94
C GLU A 6 -11.37 18.70 37.16
N GLY A 7 -10.20 19.23 36.81
CA GLY A 7 -9.95 20.67 36.85
C GLY A 7 -10.78 21.47 35.84
N ALA A 8 -11.06 20.91 34.66
CA ALA A 8 -11.94 21.54 33.67
C ALA A 8 -13.41 21.45 34.09
N TYR A 9 -13.82 20.32 34.68
CA TYR A 9 -15.16 20.14 35.26
C TYR A 9 -15.42 21.13 36.41
N ALA A 10 -14.46 21.29 37.33
CA ALA A 10 -14.59 22.21 38.45
C ALA A 10 -14.74 23.68 38.02
N GLU A 11 -14.16 24.05 36.89
CA GLU A 11 -14.24 25.41 36.31
C GLU A 11 -15.53 25.62 35.51
N ALA A 12 -15.91 24.65 34.66
CA ALA A 12 -17.11 24.76 33.84
C ALA A 12 -18.41 24.48 34.62
N GLY A 13 -18.32 23.81 35.77
CA GLY A 13 -19.47 23.37 36.57
C GLY A 13 -20.31 22.27 35.91
N ALA A 14 -19.90 21.77 34.75
CA ALA A 14 -20.61 20.76 33.96
C ALA A 14 -19.63 19.77 33.32
N ARG A 15 -20.06 18.52 33.15
CA ARG A 15 -19.27 17.48 32.47
C ARG A 15 -19.32 17.60 30.94
N ASP A 16 -20.24 18.39 30.41
CA ASP A 16 -20.33 18.71 29.00
C ASP A 16 -19.40 19.91 28.72
N LEU A 17 -18.18 19.60 28.28
CA LEU A 17 -17.11 20.58 28.08
C LEU A 17 -17.00 20.95 26.61
N VAL A 18 -16.95 22.24 26.30
CA VAL A 18 -16.52 22.71 24.98
C VAL A 18 -15.02 22.51 24.86
N VAL A 19 -14.59 21.85 23.79
CA VAL A 19 -13.19 21.52 23.55
C VAL A 19 -12.71 22.03 22.19
N SER A 20 -11.42 22.31 22.11
CA SER A 20 -10.71 22.57 20.86
C SER A 20 -9.66 21.48 20.65
N GLY A 21 -9.52 21.01 19.42
CA GLY A 21 -8.52 20.01 19.04
C GLY A 21 -7.46 20.65 18.15
N ASP A 22 -6.19 20.46 18.49
CA ASP A 22 -5.06 20.86 17.63
C ASP A 22 -4.02 19.73 17.56
N GLY A 23 -3.22 19.71 16.52
CA GLY A 23 -2.23 18.66 16.32
C GLY A 23 -1.10 19.10 15.40
N SER A 24 0.06 18.51 15.62
CA SER A 24 1.26 18.79 14.84
C SER A 24 1.90 17.51 14.33
N TRP A 25 2.40 17.57 13.10
CA TRP A 25 3.19 16.52 12.49
C TRP A 25 4.64 16.99 12.35
N GLN A 26 5.58 16.12 12.70
CA GLN A 26 7.00 16.40 12.49
C GLN A 26 7.29 16.49 10.99
N LYS A 27 7.52 17.70 10.48
CA LYS A 27 7.83 17.95 9.05
C LYS A 27 9.35 17.82 8.81
N ARG A 28 9.84 16.62 8.50
CA ARG A 28 11.21 16.45 7.95
C ARG A 28 11.10 15.90 6.52
N GLY A 29 11.23 16.79 5.52
CA GLY A 29 11.08 16.45 4.10
C GLY A 29 9.61 16.32 3.66
N PHE A 30 9.36 15.57 2.58
CA PHE A 30 8.04 15.39 1.96
C PHE A 30 7.08 14.45 2.71
N SER A 31 7.49 13.86 3.85
CA SER A 31 6.64 12.97 4.64
C SER A 31 6.91 13.11 6.15
N SER A 32 5.84 13.23 6.92
CA SER A 32 5.88 13.15 8.38
C SER A 32 5.68 11.69 8.83
N HIS A 33 6.51 11.25 9.77
CA HIS A 33 6.47 9.88 10.32
C HIS A 33 5.89 9.83 11.73
N ASN A 34 5.90 10.97 12.43
CA ASN A 34 5.42 11.11 13.80
C ASN A 34 4.52 12.34 13.89
N GLY A 35 3.43 12.22 14.62
CA GLY A 35 2.50 13.29 14.92
C GLY A 35 1.99 13.21 16.34
N VAL A 36 1.43 14.32 16.81
CA VAL A 36 0.73 14.43 18.08
C VAL A 36 -0.56 15.18 17.83
N ALA A 37 -1.66 14.71 18.41
CA ALA A 37 -2.92 15.42 18.47
C ALA A 37 -3.28 15.63 19.94
N ALA A 38 -3.84 16.78 20.27
CA ALA A 38 -4.25 17.13 21.63
C ALA A 38 -5.67 17.71 21.62
N VAL A 39 -6.44 17.38 22.64
CA VAL A 39 -7.75 17.97 22.93
C VAL A 39 -7.62 18.84 24.16
N ILE A 40 -8.08 20.08 24.07
CA ILE A 40 -7.90 21.13 25.07
C ILE A 40 -9.27 21.70 25.43
N SER A 41 -9.52 21.97 26.71
CA SER A 41 -10.74 22.67 27.14
C SER A 41 -10.76 24.10 26.60
N SER A 42 -11.92 24.54 26.12
CA SER A 42 -12.15 25.91 25.65
C SER A 42 -12.56 26.85 26.80
N SER A 43 -11.87 26.76 27.93
CA SER A 43 -12.06 27.58 29.14
C SER A 43 -11.06 28.74 29.21
N ASP A 44 -11.27 29.68 30.14
CA ASP A 44 -10.35 30.83 30.34
C ASP A 44 -8.93 30.37 30.71
N VAL A 45 -8.82 29.27 31.46
CA VAL A 45 -7.55 28.56 31.67
C VAL A 45 -7.60 27.20 30.95
N PRO A 46 -7.12 27.12 29.69
CA PRO A 46 -7.23 25.92 28.88
C PRO A 46 -6.40 24.78 29.48
N LYS A 47 -7.00 23.60 29.58
CA LYS A 47 -6.37 22.38 30.11
C LYS A 47 -6.32 21.32 29.03
N VAL A 48 -5.20 20.61 28.92
CA VAL A 48 -5.06 19.48 28.00
C VAL A 48 -5.78 18.28 28.58
N LEU A 49 -6.86 17.88 27.93
CA LEU A 49 -7.75 16.80 28.34
C LEU A 49 -7.28 15.45 27.82
N ASP A 50 -6.80 15.42 26.56
CA ASP A 50 -6.29 14.21 25.91
C ASP A 50 -5.10 14.50 24.99
N ILE A 51 -4.21 13.53 24.82
CA ILE A 51 -3.09 13.57 23.86
C ILE A 51 -2.94 12.20 23.21
N GLU A 52 -3.03 12.18 21.88
CA GLU A 52 -2.78 10.99 21.08
C GLU A 52 -1.47 11.11 20.31
N ARG A 53 -0.64 10.07 20.36
CA ARG A 53 0.65 10.02 19.65
C ARG A 53 0.53 9.13 18.41
N LEU A 54 0.58 9.75 17.24
CA LEU A 54 0.45 9.08 15.96
C LEU A 54 1.83 8.74 15.37
N SER A 55 2.03 7.47 14.98
CA SER A 55 3.28 7.01 14.34
C SER A 55 2.97 6.18 13.10
N LYS A 56 3.64 6.50 11.98
CA LYS A 56 3.66 5.62 10.79
C LYS A 56 4.69 4.50 10.92
N ARG A 57 5.52 4.51 11.97
CA ARG A 57 6.44 3.44 12.30
C ARG A 57 5.84 2.52 13.35
N CYS A 58 5.71 1.25 13.01
CA CYS A 58 5.34 0.19 13.92
C CYS A 58 6.61 -0.55 14.34
N THR A 59 6.90 -0.61 15.64
CA THR A 59 8.07 -1.32 16.18
C THR A 59 8.03 -2.80 15.86
N VAL A 60 6.84 -3.39 15.75
CA VAL A 60 6.65 -4.79 15.30
C VAL A 60 7.02 -4.94 13.84
N CYS A 61 6.54 -4.06 12.95
CA CYS A 61 6.88 -4.12 11.53
C CYS A 61 8.36 -3.81 11.27
N ASP A 62 8.96 -2.87 12.01
CA ASP A 62 10.38 -2.56 11.91
C ASP A 62 11.23 -3.71 12.49
N GLY A 63 10.76 -4.37 13.57
CA GLY A 63 11.34 -5.61 14.08
C GLY A 63 11.27 -6.77 13.09
N ALA A 64 10.13 -6.96 12.42
CA ALA A 64 9.95 -7.97 11.38
C ALA A 64 10.86 -7.73 10.17
N LYS A 65 11.07 -6.47 9.77
CA LYS A 65 12.08 -6.10 8.76
C LYS A 65 13.52 -6.34 9.22
N SER A 66 13.75 -6.44 10.53
CA SER A 66 15.06 -6.75 11.10
C SER A 66 15.35 -8.25 11.16
N ILE A 67 14.35 -9.10 10.94
CA ILE A 67 14.52 -10.53 10.64
C ILE A 67 15.00 -10.66 9.19
N LYS A 68 16.12 -10.01 8.86
CA LYS A 68 16.86 -10.33 7.64
C LYS A 68 17.82 -11.47 7.99
N GLN A 69 17.65 -12.59 7.29
CA GLN A 69 18.75 -13.50 6.96
C GLN A 69 19.52 -14.11 8.15
N SER A 70 18.86 -14.82 9.08
CA SER A 70 19.65 -15.73 9.93
C SER A 70 19.94 -17.07 9.27
N ASP A 71 19.10 -17.60 8.36
CA ASP A 71 19.44 -18.75 7.51
C ASP A 71 18.44 -18.81 6.34
N PRO A 72 18.86 -18.56 5.08
CA PRO A 72 17.96 -18.70 3.95
C PRO A 72 17.51 -20.16 3.81
N SER A 73 16.21 -20.38 3.82
CA SER A 73 15.60 -21.71 3.80
C SER A 73 15.76 -22.44 2.47
N SER A 74 16.10 -21.73 1.40
CA SER A 74 16.35 -22.28 0.07
C SER A 74 17.58 -21.60 -0.50
N THR A 75 18.53 -22.39 -0.97
CA THR A 75 19.78 -21.93 -1.60
C THR A 75 20.01 -22.67 -2.91
N ASN A 76 20.98 -22.23 -3.71
CA ASN A 76 21.39 -22.98 -4.91
C ASN A 76 21.89 -24.39 -4.58
N SER A 77 22.51 -24.58 -3.41
CA SER A 77 23.04 -25.87 -2.96
C SER A 77 22.00 -26.78 -2.32
N ASP A 78 20.95 -26.21 -1.72
CA ASP A 78 19.80 -26.91 -1.13
C ASP A 78 18.51 -26.18 -1.52
N PRO A 79 18.01 -26.40 -2.76
CA PRO A 79 16.84 -25.71 -3.26
C PRO A 79 15.55 -26.35 -2.73
N TYR A 80 14.68 -25.53 -2.14
CA TYR A 80 13.45 -26.02 -1.52
C TYR A 80 12.26 -25.98 -2.48
N HIS A 81 11.93 -27.14 -3.07
CA HIS A 81 10.82 -27.28 -4.03
C HIS A 81 9.79 -28.35 -3.65
N GLU A 82 9.81 -28.84 -2.41
CA GLU A 82 8.90 -29.91 -1.93
C GLU A 82 7.40 -29.59 -2.15
N TRP A 83 7.02 -28.32 -2.18
CA TRP A 83 5.63 -27.87 -2.32
C TRP A 83 5.33 -27.15 -3.63
N CYS A 84 6.28 -27.14 -4.57
CA CYS A 84 6.09 -26.57 -5.89
C CYS A 84 5.57 -27.64 -6.85
N SER A 85 4.47 -27.39 -7.57
CA SER A 85 4.13 -28.29 -8.69
C SER A 85 5.01 -28.03 -9.90
N PRO A 86 5.35 -29.09 -10.67
CA PRO A 86 6.13 -28.98 -11.90
C PRO A 86 5.53 -28.05 -12.95
N ALA A 87 4.20 -27.89 -12.97
CA ALA A 87 3.50 -27.09 -13.98
C ALA A 87 3.87 -25.59 -13.94
N TYR A 88 4.25 -25.07 -12.78
CA TYR A 88 4.47 -23.64 -12.56
C TYR A 88 5.82 -23.29 -11.94
N CYS A 89 6.53 -24.25 -11.34
CA CYS A 89 7.83 -24.00 -10.75
C CYS A 89 8.91 -23.71 -11.80
N GLY A 90 9.59 -22.57 -11.67
CA GLY A 90 10.69 -22.19 -12.57
C GLY A 90 11.87 -23.16 -12.52
N PHE A 91 12.19 -23.69 -11.33
CA PHE A 91 13.26 -24.68 -11.16
C PHE A 91 12.94 -25.99 -11.89
N TRP A 92 11.75 -26.56 -11.71
CA TRP A 92 11.38 -27.81 -12.39
C TRP A 92 11.42 -27.64 -13.92
N LYS A 93 10.96 -26.49 -14.43
CA LYS A 93 11.02 -26.15 -15.86
C LYS A 93 12.44 -25.99 -16.38
N ALA A 94 13.32 -25.34 -15.61
CA ALA A 94 14.72 -25.18 -15.97
C ALA A 94 15.44 -26.54 -15.95
N LEU A 95 15.16 -27.38 -14.95
CA LEU A 95 15.70 -28.73 -14.85
C LEU A 95 15.30 -29.61 -16.04
N GLU A 96 14.04 -29.56 -16.47
CA GLU A 96 13.56 -30.27 -17.66
C GLU A 96 14.26 -29.80 -18.95
N LYS A 97 14.60 -28.52 -19.03
CA LYS A 97 15.31 -27.92 -20.17
C LYS A 97 16.84 -28.05 -20.09
N GLY A 98 17.38 -28.50 -18.97
CA GLY A 98 18.82 -28.51 -18.71
C GLY A 98 19.44 -27.12 -18.54
N GLU A 99 18.64 -26.13 -18.14
CA GLU A 99 19.08 -24.75 -17.89
C GLU A 99 19.48 -24.56 -16.43
N GLU A 100 20.48 -23.71 -16.19
CA GLU A 100 20.87 -23.31 -14.83
C GLU A 100 19.80 -22.38 -14.23
N TYR A 101 19.41 -22.65 -12.97
CA TYR A 101 18.38 -21.88 -12.27
C TYR A 101 18.95 -21.28 -10.98
N ASP A 102 19.03 -19.94 -10.94
CA ASP A 102 19.52 -19.20 -9.79
C ASP A 102 18.39 -18.95 -8.77
N HIS A 103 18.53 -19.56 -7.59
CA HIS A 103 17.57 -19.48 -6.50
C HIS A 103 17.80 -18.21 -5.71
N THR A 104 16.84 -17.29 -5.81
CA THR A 104 16.77 -16.18 -4.87
C THR A 104 16.43 -16.70 -3.47
N PRO A 105 17.18 -16.32 -2.42
CA PRO A 105 16.87 -16.72 -1.07
C PRO A 105 15.45 -16.33 -0.66
N HIS A 106 14.63 -17.30 -0.25
CA HIS A 106 13.30 -17.01 0.28
C HIS A 106 13.39 -16.39 1.69
N SER A 107 12.63 -15.32 1.91
CA SER A 107 12.65 -14.56 3.17
C SER A 107 11.91 -15.22 4.33
N LEU A 108 11.19 -16.33 4.10
CA LEU A 108 10.36 -16.99 5.11
C LEU A 108 11.06 -18.25 5.67
N PRO A 109 11.19 -18.38 7.00
CA PRO A 109 11.72 -19.59 7.62
C PRO A 109 10.86 -20.84 7.34
N LYS A 110 11.50 -22.02 7.16
CA LYS A 110 10.80 -23.30 6.87
C LYS A 110 9.69 -23.60 7.90
N GLY A 111 9.94 -23.31 9.18
CA GLY A 111 8.97 -23.53 10.26
C GLY A 111 7.70 -22.71 10.11
N VAL A 112 7.82 -21.44 9.69
CA VAL A 112 6.67 -20.56 9.44
C VAL A 112 5.86 -21.04 8.25
N MET A 113 6.53 -21.44 7.15
CA MET A 113 5.83 -21.95 5.97
C MET A 113 5.07 -23.25 6.28
N LYS A 114 5.68 -24.17 7.05
CA LYS A 114 5.02 -25.40 7.50
C LYS A 114 3.82 -25.11 8.40
N ALA A 115 3.93 -24.11 9.28
CA ALA A 115 2.83 -23.67 10.13
C ALA A 115 1.71 -23.01 9.34
N ILE A 116 1.98 -22.18 8.33
CA ILE A 116 0.91 -21.53 7.53
C ILE A 116 0.24 -22.51 6.58
N ARG A 117 0.93 -23.58 6.17
CA ARG A 117 0.44 -24.54 5.17
C ARG A 117 -0.95 -25.10 5.47
N HIS A 118 -1.22 -25.56 6.70
CA HIS A 118 -2.52 -26.15 7.02
C HIS A 118 -3.65 -25.14 6.85
N VAL A 119 -3.43 -23.87 7.24
CA VAL A 119 -4.38 -22.78 7.03
C VAL A 119 -4.62 -22.56 5.54
N PHE A 120 -3.55 -22.55 4.74
CA PHE A 120 -3.67 -22.38 3.30
C PHE A 120 -4.42 -23.53 2.62
N GLU A 121 -4.10 -24.78 2.97
CA GLU A 121 -4.78 -25.97 2.43
C GLU A 121 -6.26 -26.01 2.81
N GLU A 122 -6.60 -25.62 4.04
CA GLU A 122 -7.98 -25.47 4.50
C GLU A 122 -8.73 -24.40 3.70
N LEU A 123 -8.13 -23.21 3.52
CA LEU A 123 -8.73 -22.12 2.74
C LEU A 123 -8.86 -22.48 1.26
N ALA A 124 -7.87 -23.16 0.67
CA ALA A 124 -7.86 -23.53 -0.73
C ALA A 124 -8.80 -24.71 -1.05
N SER A 125 -9.01 -25.62 -0.10
CA SER A 125 -9.98 -26.73 -0.23
C SER A 125 -11.42 -26.29 0.03
N HIS A 126 -11.65 -25.13 0.64
CA HIS A 126 -12.98 -24.53 0.80
C HIS A 126 -13.52 -23.87 -0.49
N ASN A 127 -13.11 -24.34 -1.66
CA ASN A 127 -13.60 -23.95 -2.99
C ASN A 127 -14.91 -24.66 -3.40
N GLY A 128 -15.72 -25.10 -2.43
CA GLY A 128 -17.09 -25.59 -2.70
C GLY A 128 -18.15 -24.48 -2.80
N GLY A 129 -17.79 -23.22 -2.54
CA GLY A 129 -18.74 -22.09 -2.47
C GLY A 129 -18.41 -20.88 -3.35
N GLY A 130 -17.26 -20.85 -4.03
CA GLY A 130 -16.85 -19.72 -4.88
C GLY A 130 -17.77 -19.51 -6.08
N ASP A 131 -18.22 -20.60 -6.70
CA ASP A 131 -19.09 -20.56 -7.88
C ASP A 131 -20.51 -20.04 -7.57
N ILE A 132 -20.96 -20.19 -6.32
CA ILE A 132 -22.27 -19.73 -5.86
C ILE A 132 -22.22 -18.23 -5.54
N LEU A 133 -21.18 -17.78 -4.82
CA LEU A 133 -21.02 -16.37 -4.47
C LEU A 133 -20.74 -15.46 -5.67
N ILE A 134 -19.97 -15.93 -6.66
CA ILE A 134 -19.71 -15.16 -7.89
C ILE A 134 -21.01 -14.96 -8.68
N LYS A 135 -21.86 -15.98 -8.78
CA LYS A 135 -23.16 -15.89 -9.46
C LYS A 135 -24.16 -15.01 -8.74
N GLU A 136 -24.14 -14.97 -7.41
CA GLU A 136 -25.02 -14.08 -6.63
C GLU A 136 -24.57 -12.61 -6.73
N LEU A 137 -23.26 -12.35 -6.72
CA LEU A 137 -22.74 -10.99 -6.88
C LEU A 137 -23.00 -10.40 -8.27
N GLU A 138 -22.95 -11.22 -9.33
CA GLU A 138 -23.32 -10.81 -10.69
C GLU A 138 -24.80 -10.40 -10.83
N GLN A 139 -25.69 -10.90 -9.96
CA GLN A 139 -27.12 -10.59 -10.01
C GLN A 139 -27.54 -9.36 -9.19
N ILE A 140 -26.67 -8.86 -8.30
CA ILE A 140 -26.97 -7.70 -7.43
C ILE A 140 -26.45 -6.39 -8.05
N SER A 141 -25.49 -6.45 -8.97
CA SER A 141 -25.02 -5.25 -9.67
C SER A 141 -26.04 -4.85 -10.75
N PRO A 142 -26.53 -3.59 -10.77
CA PRO A 142 -27.27 -3.11 -11.93
C PRO A 142 -26.39 -3.25 -13.19
N PRO A 143 -26.99 -3.43 -14.38
CA PRO A 143 -26.21 -3.53 -15.61
C PRO A 143 -25.38 -2.27 -15.71
N ILE A 144 -24.05 -2.45 -15.67
CA ILE A 144 -23.10 -1.37 -15.91
C ILE A 144 -23.38 -0.92 -17.33
N GLN A 145 -24.09 0.20 -17.48
CA GLN A 145 -24.09 0.93 -18.73
C GLN A 145 -22.62 1.25 -18.98
N GLN A 146 -22.02 0.66 -20.02
CA GLN A 146 -20.68 1.02 -20.46
C GLN A 146 -20.70 2.48 -20.89
N GLU A 147 -20.54 3.40 -19.94
CA GLU A 147 -20.07 4.74 -20.24
C GLU A 147 -18.63 4.57 -20.71
N SER A 148 -18.41 4.74 -22.01
CA SER A 148 -17.08 4.95 -22.57
C SER A 148 -16.51 6.20 -21.92
N HIS A 149 -15.67 6.00 -20.90
CA HIS A 149 -14.96 7.10 -20.28
C HIS A 149 -13.83 7.51 -21.22
N ASP A 150 -14.15 8.38 -22.16
CA ASP A 150 -13.13 9.07 -22.96
C ASP A 150 -12.21 9.81 -21.98
N ILE A 151 -10.90 9.58 -22.09
CA ILE A 151 -9.88 10.25 -21.27
C ILE A 151 -9.95 11.74 -21.59
N LEU A 152 -10.13 12.58 -20.57
CA LEU A 152 -10.26 14.02 -20.78
C LEU A 152 -8.90 14.65 -21.11
N PHE A 153 -8.89 15.70 -21.93
CA PHE A 153 -7.66 16.44 -22.25
C PHE A 153 -6.95 16.97 -20.99
N SER A 154 -7.71 17.42 -20.00
CA SER A 154 -7.17 17.91 -18.73
C SER A 154 -6.48 16.81 -17.91
N GLU A 155 -6.93 15.56 -18.01
CA GLU A 155 -6.29 14.43 -17.33
C GLU A 155 -4.92 14.14 -17.95
N VAL A 156 -4.83 14.18 -19.28
CA VAL A 156 -3.58 14.00 -20.01
C VAL A 156 -2.60 15.13 -19.71
N GLU A 157 -3.08 16.36 -19.67
CA GLU A 157 -2.27 17.53 -19.32
C GLU A 157 -1.69 17.41 -17.90
N GLN A 158 -2.53 17.08 -16.91
CA GLN A 158 -2.09 16.86 -15.54
C GLN A 158 -1.09 15.70 -15.43
N ALA A 159 -1.32 14.61 -16.17
CA ALA A 159 -0.42 13.47 -16.20
C ALA A 159 0.98 13.87 -16.70
N ILE A 160 1.07 14.61 -17.82
CA ILE A 160 2.34 15.09 -18.39
C ILE A 160 3.05 16.05 -17.41
N GLN A 161 2.32 16.99 -16.81
CA GLN A 161 2.89 17.94 -15.85
C GLN A 161 3.38 17.26 -14.56
N SER A 162 2.74 16.15 -14.16
CA SER A 162 3.11 15.39 -12.97
C SER A 162 4.36 14.50 -13.14
N LEU A 163 4.88 14.35 -14.36
CA LEU A 163 6.04 13.50 -14.62
C LEU A 163 7.28 13.98 -13.86
N LYS A 164 8.01 13.02 -13.26
CA LYS A 164 9.21 13.31 -12.48
C LYS A 164 10.40 13.54 -13.41
N LYS A 165 11.08 14.67 -13.21
CA LYS A 165 12.31 15.04 -13.92
C LYS A 165 13.51 14.19 -13.48
N ASN A 166 14.52 14.10 -14.35
CA ASN A 166 15.80 13.40 -14.18
C ASN A 166 15.65 11.90 -13.93
N LYS A 167 14.66 11.27 -14.58
CA LYS A 167 14.53 9.82 -14.64
C LYS A 167 15.16 9.29 -15.92
N SER A 168 15.75 8.09 -15.84
CA SER A 168 16.26 7.40 -17.01
C SER A 168 15.13 7.23 -18.04
N PRO A 169 15.39 7.50 -19.33
CA PRO A 169 14.41 7.28 -20.39
C PRO A 169 13.93 5.83 -20.41
N GLY A 170 12.71 5.61 -20.91
CA GLY A 170 12.18 4.27 -21.15
C GLY A 170 12.89 3.59 -22.34
N LEU A 171 12.34 2.44 -22.76
CA LEU A 171 12.79 1.74 -23.97
C LEU A 171 12.62 2.61 -25.23
N ASP A 172 11.70 3.57 -25.18
CA ASP A 172 11.44 4.58 -26.21
C ASP A 172 12.54 5.65 -26.32
N GLY A 173 13.44 5.75 -25.34
CA GLY A 173 14.48 6.77 -25.30
C GLY A 173 13.94 8.19 -25.02
N ILE A 174 12.68 8.34 -24.62
CA ILE A 174 12.04 9.63 -24.41
C ILE A 174 12.16 10.04 -22.93
N GLN A 175 12.64 11.26 -22.69
CA GLN A 175 12.73 11.85 -21.35
C GLN A 175 11.44 12.58 -20.98
N ALA A 176 11.10 12.60 -19.68
CA ALA A 176 9.92 13.29 -19.15
C ALA A 176 9.94 14.81 -19.46
N GLU A 177 11.12 15.42 -19.45
CA GLU A 177 11.33 16.84 -19.77
C GLU A 177 10.93 17.16 -21.21
N LEU A 178 11.18 16.22 -22.13
CA LEU A 178 10.85 16.39 -23.53
C LEU A 178 9.34 16.44 -23.72
N LEU A 179 8.61 15.56 -23.05
CA LEU A 179 7.13 15.56 -23.02
C LEU A 179 6.58 16.84 -22.38
N GLN A 180 7.17 17.28 -21.26
CA GLN A 180 6.75 18.51 -20.57
C GLN A 180 7.04 19.78 -21.39
N SER A 181 8.11 19.78 -22.19
CA SER A 181 8.47 20.91 -23.06
C SER A 181 7.64 20.99 -24.34
N GLY A 182 6.93 19.91 -24.72
CA GLY A 182 6.18 19.83 -25.97
C GLY A 182 4.92 20.70 -26.04
N GLY A 183 4.48 21.28 -24.91
CA GLY A 183 3.35 22.20 -24.84
C GLY A 183 2.01 21.58 -25.27
N GLU A 184 1.01 22.43 -25.52
CA GLU A 184 -0.36 22.00 -25.84
C GLU A 184 -0.46 21.13 -27.10
N SER A 185 0.38 21.41 -28.11
CA SER A 185 0.39 20.67 -29.39
C SER A 185 0.72 19.19 -29.20
N LEU A 186 1.74 18.88 -28.38
CA LEU A 186 2.11 17.50 -28.07
C LEU A 186 1.07 16.83 -27.17
N THR A 187 0.56 17.54 -26.16
CA THR A 187 -0.50 17.05 -25.27
C THR A 187 -1.76 16.66 -26.04
N TYR A 188 -2.13 17.44 -27.06
CA TYR A 188 -3.29 17.17 -27.91
C TYR A 188 -3.15 15.87 -28.72
N GLU A 189 -1.98 15.64 -29.32
CA GLU A 189 -1.75 14.40 -30.06
C GLU A 189 -1.72 13.18 -29.13
N ILE A 190 -1.16 13.30 -27.92
CA ILE A 190 -1.19 12.22 -26.91
C ILE A 190 -2.63 11.91 -26.50
N HIS A 191 -3.43 12.92 -26.17
CA HIS A 191 -4.84 12.75 -25.84
C HIS A 191 -5.62 12.04 -26.96
N LYS A 192 -5.39 12.46 -28.20
CA LYS A 192 -6.01 11.86 -29.39
C LYS A 192 -5.59 10.40 -29.59
N LEU A 193 -4.35 10.04 -29.28
CA LEU A 193 -3.88 8.65 -29.33
C LEU A 193 -4.49 7.80 -28.22
N CYS A 194 -4.55 8.31 -26.99
CA CYS A 194 -5.11 7.60 -25.84
C CYS A 194 -6.59 7.24 -26.05
N ASN A 195 -7.37 8.10 -26.70
CA ASN A 195 -8.80 7.86 -26.99
C ASN A 195 -9.06 7.07 -28.29
N LYS A 196 -8.01 6.57 -28.96
CA LYS A 196 -8.13 5.73 -30.16
C LYS A 196 -7.78 4.26 -29.93
N ILE A 197 -7.27 3.92 -28.75
CA ILE A 197 -6.88 2.57 -28.34
C ILE A 197 -8.06 1.93 -27.61
#